data_AF-A0A1M7Y6L5-F1
#
_entry.id   AF-A0A1M7Y6L5-F1
#
_cell.length_a   1.000
_cell.length_b   1.000
_cell.length_c   1.000
_cell.angle_alpha   90.00
_cell.angle_beta   90.00
_cell.angle_gamma   90.00
#
_symmetry.space_group_name_H-M   'P 1'
#
loop_
_entity.id
_entity.type
_entity.pdbx_description
1 polymer ?
#
loop_
_entity_poly.entity_id
_entity_poly.type
_entity_poly.pdbx_seq_one_letter_code
_entity_poly.pdbx_strand_id
1 'polypeptide(L)'
;MAEKTSNYNLEKQQLNDYVDIEGLNENFDIIDEQIKNVSNKADQAFQSASNGKSAIKTAITGVDPKVTVPTDATFSQLATAIGQIKTGVDTEDATAKAEQILAGMTAYVKGAKVTGTMPDCSGASQANYTATDMYSANTQILLKPPVGYYNPNGDHNNPTQLSGWVYAADSNFVSDNIKAGKSIFGVSGKSSVVDTADATATAPNILSGNTAYVNGNKITGIMPNNDTRANWAAKDVYTSGGTVYLKPQPGCYNPGGSSSDGSSIGGWVSAYSSGLFSGNILSGKSIFGVVGTAIEGKRWASGTVNIQPGGTFITSSGLSVTSVFVEVSGLNFKPSIIITWPYKCNPTNFTIYNSNDESYLGVPLIMTIATQLTYNYIDTPTNSAGRHFRLTGNAYVANTGFKLPVFDGLYDRHNWIAYE
;
A
#
# COMPACT_ATOMS: atom_id res chain seq x y z
N MET A 1 147.57 -4.87 -30.88
CA MET A 1 146.13 -4.62 -31.11
C MET A 1 145.51 -4.44 -29.75
N ALA A 2 144.68 -3.40 -29.55
CA ALA A 2 144.00 -3.16 -28.28
C ALA A 2 143.06 -4.34 -27.95
N GLU A 3 143.19 -4.93 -26.75
CA GLU A 3 142.23 -5.91 -26.27
C GLU A 3 141.00 -5.21 -25.69
N LYS A 4 139.79 -5.70 -25.97
CA LYS A 4 138.53 -5.06 -25.53
C LYS A 4 137.69 -5.98 -24.64
N THR A 5 136.81 -5.40 -23.82
CA THR A 5 135.79 -6.12 -23.05
C THR A 5 134.62 -6.54 -23.94
N SER A 6 133.92 -7.63 -23.61
CA SER A 6 132.89 -8.23 -24.48
C SER A 6 131.57 -7.46 -24.53
N ASN A 7 131.21 -6.74 -23.47
CA ASN A 7 129.87 -6.18 -23.32
C ASN A 7 129.78 -4.75 -23.88
N TYR A 8 130.79 -3.93 -23.59
CA TYR A 8 130.79 -2.50 -23.91
C TYR A 8 132.05 -2.08 -24.70
N ASN A 9 132.84 -3.05 -25.19
CA ASN A 9 134.04 -2.80 -26.00
C ASN A 9 135.09 -1.87 -25.35
N LEU A 10 135.12 -1.83 -24.01
CA LEU A 10 136.09 -1.05 -23.24
C LEU A 10 137.51 -1.56 -23.49
N GLU A 11 138.46 -0.68 -23.76
CA GLU A 11 139.88 -1.00 -23.95
C GLU A 11 140.53 -1.49 -22.65
N LYS A 12 141.26 -2.60 -22.72
CA LYS A 12 142.03 -3.14 -21.59
C LYS A 12 143.45 -2.61 -21.64
N GLN A 13 143.90 -2.03 -20.53
CA GLN A 13 145.30 -1.65 -20.36
C GLN A 13 146.20 -2.89 -20.43
N GLN A 14 147.29 -2.77 -21.19
CA GLN A 14 148.28 -3.84 -21.38
C GLN A 14 149.46 -3.63 -20.42
N LEU A 15 150.23 -4.67 -20.12
CA LEU A 15 151.46 -4.55 -19.33
C LEU A 15 152.57 -3.88 -20.19
N ASN A 16 152.73 -2.57 -20.06
CA ASN A 16 153.75 -1.77 -20.72
C ASN A 16 154.17 -0.54 -19.85
N ASP A 17 155.25 0.15 -20.23
CA ASP A 17 155.81 1.28 -19.46
C ASP A 17 155.01 2.61 -19.60
N TYR A 18 153.93 2.62 -20.39
CA TYR A 18 153.14 3.82 -20.69
C TYR A 18 151.63 3.52 -20.64
N VAL A 19 150.86 4.33 -19.92
CA VAL A 19 149.39 4.21 -19.83
C VAL A 19 148.74 4.98 -20.98
N ASP A 20 147.78 4.36 -21.67
CA ASP A 20 146.96 5.05 -22.67
C ASP A 20 145.83 5.81 -21.98
N ILE A 21 146.05 7.12 -21.80
CA ILE A 21 145.10 8.02 -21.16
C ILE A 21 143.89 8.29 -22.07
N GLU A 22 144.06 8.26 -23.38
CA GLU A 22 142.98 8.53 -24.34
C GLU A 22 141.98 7.37 -24.34
N GLY A 23 142.46 6.13 -24.46
CA GLY A 23 141.62 4.94 -24.34
C GLY A 23 140.95 4.77 -22.96
N LEU A 24 141.60 5.24 -21.88
CA LEU A 24 140.96 5.29 -20.54
C LEU A 24 139.84 6.31 -20.46
N ASN A 25 140.02 7.52 -21.01
CA ASN A 25 138.96 8.53 -21.04
C ASN A 25 137.77 8.06 -21.88
N GLU A 26 138.02 7.47 -23.05
CA GLU A 26 136.95 6.85 -23.87
C GLU A 26 136.20 5.77 -23.10
N ASN A 27 136.91 4.92 -22.34
CA ASN A 27 136.27 3.92 -21.48
C ASN A 27 135.39 4.57 -20.40
N PHE A 28 135.87 5.64 -19.75
CA PHE A 28 135.10 6.33 -18.72
C PHE A 28 133.84 6.98 -19.29
N ASP A 29 133.91 7.57 -20.49
CA ASP A 29 132.74 8.13 -21.18
C ASP A 29 131.71 7.04 -21.50
N ILE A 30 132.16 5.89 -22.02
CA ILE A 30 131.28 4.73 -22.28
C ILE A 30 130.66 4.25 -20.97
N ILE A 31 131.44 4.10 -19.89
CA ILE A 31 130.95 3.64 -18.59
C ILE A 31 129.91 4.62 -18.03
N ASP A 32 130.17 5.93 -18.06
CA ASP A 32 129.23 6.95 -17.57
C ASP A 32 127.91 6.90 -18.36
N GLU A 33 128.00 6.81 -19.69
CA GLU A 33 126.82 6.67 -20.54
C GLU A 33 126.02 5.40 -20.23
N GLN A 34 126.68 4.25 -20.06
CA GLN A 34 126.00 3.00 -19.75
C GLN A 34 125.39 3.00 -18.34
N ILE A 35 126.07 3.58 -17.34
CA ILE A 35 125.52 3.75 -15.98
C ILE A 35 124.29 4.64 -16.02
N LYS A 36 124.34 5.75 -16.76
CA LYS A 36 123.18 6.65 -16.96
C LYS A 36 122.02 5.93 -17.64
N ASN A 37 122.29 5.13 -18.68
CA ASN A 37 121.29 4.34 -19.37
C ASN A 37 120.64 3.29 -18.44
N VAL A 38 121.43 2.64 -17.59
CA VAL A 38 120.93 1.70 -16.58
C VAL A 38 120.06 2.42 -15.55
N SER A 39 120.49 3.58 -15.03
CA SER A 39 119.71 4.40 -14.11
C SER A 39 118.37 4.83 -14.72
N ASN A 40 118.38 5.35 -15.95
CA ASN A 40 117.16 5.76 -16.66
C ASN A 40 116.20 4.59 -16.85
N LYS A 41 116.70 3.40 -17.21
CA LYS A 41 115.86 2.20 -17.34
C LYS A 41 115.30 1.76 -15.99
N ALA A 42 116.08 1.86 -14.90
CA ALA A 42 115.59 1.57 -13.56
C ALA A 42 114.50 2.55 -13.14
N ASP A 43 114.67 3.85 -13.37
CA ASP A 43 113.66 4.89 -13.09
C ASP A 43 112.39 4.68 -13.92
N GLN A 44 112.53 4.36 -15.21
CA GLN A 44 111.40 3.99 -16.06
C GLN A 44 110.66 2.75 -15.55
N ALA A 45 111.39 1.73 -15.06
CA ALA A 45 110.79 0.54 -14.47
C ALA A 45 110.05 0.84 -13.16
N PHE A 46 110.65 1.65 -12.26
CA PHE A 46 110.00 2.09 -11.03
C PHE A 46 108.76 2.94 -11.32
N GLN A 47 108.84 3.87 -12.28
CA GLN A 47 107.70 4.68 -12.70
C GLN A 47 106.59 3.82 -13.31
N SER A 48 106.94 2.85 -14.16
CA SER A 48 105.98 1.90 -14.75
C SER A 48 105.27 1.08 -13.66
N ALA A 49 106.02 0.56 -12.69
CA ALA A 49 105.44 -0.14 -11.54
C ALA A 49 104.52 0.77 -10.71
N SER A 50 104.91 2.02 -10.47
CA SER A 50 104.08 3.00 -9.76
C SER A 50 102.78 3.30 -10.51
N ASN A 51 102.86 3.55 -11.82
CA ASN A 51 101.71 3.78 -12.68
C ASN A 51 100.75 2.58 -12.67
N GLY A 52 101.29 1.36 -12.75
CA GLY A 52 100.50 0.12 -12.68
C GLY A 52 99.76 -0.06 -11.35
N LYS A 53 100.44 0.21 -10.21
CA LYS A 53 99.81 0.19 -8.88
C LYS A 53 98.67 1.21 -8.78
N SER A 54 98.87 2.41 -9.29
CA SER A 54 97.85 3.46 -9.33
C SER A 54 96.64 3.06 -10.19
N ALA A 55 96.87 2.45 -11.37
CA ALA A 55 95.80 1.96 -12.22
C ALA A 55 94.97 0.85 -11.55
N ILE A 56 95.63 -0.12 -10.90
CA ILE A 56 94.97 -1.19 -10.15
C ILE A 56 94.15 -0.60 -8.99
N LYS A 57 94.72 0.34 -8.23
CA LYS A 57 94.00 1.02 -7.16
C LYS A 57 92.72 1.68 -7.66
N THR A 58 92.82 2.46 -8.74
CA THR A 58 91.65 3.12 -9.36
C THR A 58 90.61 2.10 -9.81
N ALA A 59 91.03 0.97 -10.39
CA ALA A 59 90.13 -0.10 -10.79
C ALA A 59 89.39 -0.73 -9.59
N ILE A 60 90.11 -1.04 -8.50
CA ILE A 60 89.52 -1.61 -7.26
C ILE A 60 88.43 -0.67 -6.73
N THR A 61 88.78 0.60 -6.49
CA THR A 61 87.84 1.57 -5.91
C THR A 61 86.74 1.99 -6.88
N GLY A 62 86.97 1.86 -8.19
CA GLY A 62 85.95 2.08 -9.22
C GLY A 62 84.89 0.97 -9.26
N VAL A 63 85.30 -0.27 -9.00
CA VAL A 63 84.37 -1.42 -8.91
C VAL A 63 83.64 -1.45 -7.58
N ASP A 64 84.37 -1.26 -6.46
CA ASP A 64 83.79 -1.22 -5.12
C ASP A 64 84.36 -0.03 -4.33
N PRO A 65 83.64 1.10 -4.29
CA PRO A 65 84.08 2.30 -3.57
C PRO A 65 84.22 2.10 -2.06
N LYS A 66 83.67 1.01 -1.49
CA LYS A 66 83.78 0.70 -0.04
C LYS A 66 85.14 0.07 0.30
N VAL A 67 85.88 -0.47 -0.68
CA VAL A 67 87.21 -1.04 -0.46
C VAL A 67 88.24 0.08 -0.29
N THR A 68 88.94 0.08 0.84
CA THR A 68 89.96 1.09 1.15
C THR A 68 91.35 0.62 0.70
N VAL A 69 92.00 1.38 -0.18
CA VAL A 69 93.36 1.11 -0.66
C VAL A 69 94.32 2.19 -0.15
N PRO A 70 95.42 1.84 0.55
CA PRO A 70 96.42 2.81 1.02
C PRO A 70 96.98 3.72 -0.09
N THR A 71 97.49 4.89 0.28
CA THR A 71 98.07 5.86 -0.68
C THR A 71 99.23 5.26 -1.45
N ASP A 72 100.19 4.63 -0.76
CA ASP A 72 101.37 3.99 -1.36
C ASP A 72 101.33 2.46 -1.26
N ALA A 73 100.22 1.87 -1.70
CA ALA A 73 100.01 0.43 -1.58
C ALA A 73 101.16 -0.38 -2.22
N THR A 74 101.57 -1.44 -1.54
CA THR A 74 102.41 -2.52 -2.09
C THR A 74 101.54 -3.45 -2.95
N PHE A 75 102.15 -4.27 -3.82
CA PHE A 75 101.40 -5.26 -4.59
C PHE A 75 100.65 -6.28 -3.71
N SER A 76 101.21 -6.63 -2.54
CA SER A 76 100.55 -7.50 -1.56
C SER A 76 99.28 -6.84 -0.97
N GLN A 77 99.33 -5.55 -0.67
CA GLN A 77 98.16 -4.79 -0.20
C GLN A 77 97.10 -4.64 -1.30
N LEU A 78 97.50 -4.44 -2.56
CA LEU A 78 96.57 -4.42 -3.69
C LEU A 78 95.87 -5.78 -3.87
N ALA A 79 96.61 -6.88 -3.79
CA ALA A 79 96.03 -8.23 -3.86
C ALA A 79 95.03 -8.49 -2.73
N THR A 80 95.34 -8.02 -1.52
CA THR A 80 94.42 -8.11 -0.37
C THR A 80 93.14 -7.30 -0.63
N ALA A 81 93.27 -6.07 -1.12
CA ALA A 81 92.14 -5.20 -1.46
C ALA A 81 91.26 -5.79 -2.58
N ILE A 82 91.86 -6.42 -3.59
CA ILE A 82 91.11 -7.15 -4.64
C ILE A 82 90.25 -8.26 -4.02
N GLY A 83 90.77 -8.99 -3.03
CA GLY A 83 90.01 -10.03 -2.32
C GLY A 83 88.85 -9.50 -1.46
N GLN A 84 88.81 -8.20 -1.19
CA GLN A 84 87.73 -7.55 -0.43
C GLN A 84 86.60 -7.03 -1.32
N ILE A 85 86.79 -7.00 -2.64
CA ILE A 85 85.77 -6.53 -3.59
C ILE A 85 84.52 -7.40 -3.44
N LYS A 86 83.40 -6.79 -3.06
CA LYS A 86 82.12 -7.51 -3.02
C LYS A 86 81.63 -7.68 -4.46
N THR A 87 81.44 -8.91 -4.90
CA THR A 87 80.91 -9.23 -6.23
C THR A 87 79.43 -9.63 -6.15
N GLY A 88 78.65 -9.33 -7.20
CA GLY A 88 77.21 -9.54 -7.25
C GLY A 88 76.39 -8.32 -6.82
N VAL A 89 75.06 -8.46 -6.76
CA VAL A 89 74.14 -7.40 -6.33
C VAL A 89 74.19 -7.30 -4.80
N ASP A 90 74.43 -6.09 -4.27
CA ASP A 90 74.32 -5.84 -2.83
C ASP A 90 72.84 -5.95 -2.41
N THR A 91 72.53 -6.89 -1.49
CA THR A 91 71.15 -7.14 -1.02
C THR A 91 70.99 -6.82 0.47
N GLU A 92 71.95 -6.12 1.07
CA GLU A 92 71.93 -5.75 2.49
C GLU A 92 70.73 -4.84 2.85
N ASP A 93 70.29 -4.03 1.90
CA ASP A 93 69.14 -3.13 2.02
C ASP A 93 67.80 -3.77 1.63
N ALA A 94 67.82 -5.01 1.12
CA ALA A 94 66.60 -5.74 0.82
C ALA A 94 65.83 -6.08 2.11
N THR A 95 64.52 -5.85 2.09
CA THR A 95 63.63 -5.98 3.28
C THR A 95 62.42 -6.90 3.07
N ALA A 96 62.32 -7.55 1.91
CA ALA A 96 61.20 -8.42 1.59
C ALA A 96 61.11 -9.62 2.54
N LYS A 97 59.92 -9.90 3.05
CA LYS A 97 59.61 -11.11 3.84
C LYS A 97 58.95 -12.17 2.97
N ALA A 98 59.02 -13.44 3.39
CA ALA A 98 58.34 -14.55 2.70
C ALA A 98 56.83 -14.29 2.52
N GLU A 99 56.15 -13.69 3.50
CA GLU A 99 54.72 -13.34 3.46
C GLU A 99 54.40 -12.19 2.49
N GLN A 100 55.42 -11.46 2.01
CA GLN A 100 55.28 -10.34 1.07
C GLN A 100 55.59 -10.75 -0.38
N ILE A 101 56.03 -11.99 -0.60
CA ILE A 101 56.40 -12.53 -1.91
C ILE A 101 55.37 -13.60 -2.28
N LEU A 102 54.85 -13.55 -3.52
CA LEU A 102 53.88 -14.52 -4.03
C LEU A 102 54.39 -15.95 -3.90
N ALA A 103 53.51 -16.87 -3.51
CA ALA A 103 53.84 -18.28 -3.37
C ALA A 103 54.46 -18.83 -4.67
N GLY A 104 55.57 -19.56 -4.54
CA GLY A 104 56.35 -20.09 -5.66
C GLY A 104 57.36 -19.11 -6.27
N MET A 105 57.26 -17.81 -5.96
CA MET A 105 58.27 -16.82 -6.35
C MET A 105 59.40 -16.75 -5.31
N THR A 106 60.57 -16.24 -5.71
CA THR A 106 61.74 -16.14 -4.81
C THR A 106 62.45 -14.80 -4.97
N ALA A 107 63.05 -14.30 -3.89
CA ALA A 107 63.91 -13.11 -3.90
C ALA A 107 65.18 -13.35 -3.07
N TYR A 108 66.23 -12.56 -3.29
CA TYR A 108 67.41 -12.56 -2.42
C TYR A 108 67.35 -11.39 -1.44
N VAL A 109 67.52 -11.69 -0.16
CA VAL A 109 67.42 -10.72 0.94
C VAL A 109 68.60 -10.95 1.87
N LYS A 110 69.50 -9.96 2.00
CA LYS A 110 70.71 -10.04 2.83
C LYS A 110 71.53 -11.31 2.56
N GLY A 111 71.72 -11.62 1.28
CA GLY A 111 72.45 -12.80 0.81
C GLY A 111 71.69 -14.14 0.90
N ALA A 112 70.49 -14.19 1.50
CA ALA A 112 69.70 -15.41 1.61
C ALA A 112 68.58 -15.47 0.55
N LYS A 113 68.36 -16.64 -0.04
CA LYS A 113 67.20 -16.88 -0.92
C LYS A 113 65.93 -17.04 -0.07
N VAL A 114 64.98 -16.13 -0.21
CA VAL A 114 63.68 -16.15 0.44
C VAL A 114 62.64 -16.67 -0.56
N THR A 115 61.88 -17.69 -0.15
CA THR A 115 60.76 -18.25 -0.95
C THR A 115 59.46 -17.65 -0.47
N GLY A 116 58.63 -17.19 -1.41
CA GLY A 116 57.35 -16.56 -1.14
C GLY A 116 56.31 -17.53 -0.58
N THR A 117 55.46 -16.99 0.28
CA THR A 117 54.35 -17.69 0.95
C THR A 117 53.02 -16.96 0.81
N MET A 118 53.00 -15.76 0.20
CA MET A 118 51.76 -15.02 -0.01
C MET A 118 50.84 -15.81 -0.95
N PRO A 119 49.61 -16.18 -0.51
CA PRO A 119 48.67 -16.88 -1.38
C PRO A 119 48.29 -16.02 -2.59
N ASP A 120 48.11 -16.66 -3.74
CA ASP A 120 47.47 -16.04 -4.89
C ASP A 120 45.94 -16.20 -4.78
N CYS A 121 45.25 -15.12 -4.41
CA CYS A 121 43.80 -15.07 -4.31
C CYS A 121 43.16 -14.63 -5.63
N SER A 122 43.88 -14.63 -6.76
CA SER A 122 43.33 -14.27 -8.07
C SER A 122 42.60 -15.42 -8.78
N GLY A 123 42.77 -16.68 -8.35
CA GLY A 123 42.21 -17.86 -9.01
C GLY A 123 40.71 -18.10 -8.78
N ALA A 124 39.98 -18.39 -9.87
CA ALA A 124 38.51 -18.40 -10.07
C ALA A 124 37.60 -19.27 -9.15
N SER A 125 38.10 -19.82 -8.03
CA SER A 125 37.26 -20.61 -7.13
C SER A 125 36.56 -19.71 -6.10
N GLN A 126 35.22 -19.68 -6.13
CA GLN A 126 34.37 -18.88 -5.22
C GLN A 126 34.77 -18.96 -3.74
N ALA A 127 35.27 -20.12 -3.30
CA ALA A 127 35.71 -20.37 -1.93
C ALA A 127 36.86 -19.45 -1.45
N ASN A 128 37.64 -18.86 -2.36
CA ASN A 128 38.80 -18.04 -2.01
C ASN A 128 38.46 -16.55 -1.76
N TYR A 129 37.20 -16.15 -1.96
CA TYR A 129 36.77 -14.75 -1.94
C TYR A 129 35.81 -14.42 -0.80
N THR A 130 35.57 -15.33 0.13
CA THR A 130 34.76 -15.02 1.32
C THR A 130 35.56 -14.14 2.28
N ALA A 131 34.95 -13.05 2.74
CA ALA A 131 35.55 -12.21 3.77
C ALA A 131 35.85 -13.04 5.02
N THR A 132 37.03 -12.83 5.61
CA THR A 132 37.43 -13.48 6.87
C THR A 132 36.73 -12.88 8.07
N ASP A 133 36.25 -11.66 7.93
CA ASP A 133 35.50 -10.93 8.94
C ASP A 133 34.58 -9.92 8.24
N MET A 134 33.46 -9.62 8.89
CA MET A 134 32.51 -8.61 8.44
C MET A 134 32.13 -7.73 9.62
N TYR A 135 32.14 -6.43 9.38
CA TYR A 135 31.68 -5.46 10.36
C TYR A 135 30.77 -4.43 9.70
N SER A 136 29.59 -4.22 10.26
CA SER A 136 28.69 -3.15 9.85
C SER A 136 28.72 -2.02 10.89
N ALA A 137 28.89 -0.79 10.41
CA ALA A 137 28.88 0.39 11.27
C ALA A 137 28.20 1.55 10.53
N ASN A 138 27.15 2.11 11.16
CA ASN A 138 26.35 3.19 10.59
C ASN A 138 25.86 2.85 9.17
N THR A 139 26.36 3.55 8.17
CA THR A 139 26.01 3.43 6.74
C THR A 139 27.03 2.62 5.93
N GLN A 140 27.98 1.96 6.60
CA GLN A 140 29.08 1.24 5.96
C GLN A 140 29.05 -0.25 6.31
N ILE A 141 29.44 -1.06 5.34
CA ILE A 141 29.79 -2.47 5.52
C ILE A 141 31.25 -2.61 5.16
N LEU A 142 32.01 -3.19 6.08
CA LEU A 142 33.42 -3.48 5.94
C LEU A 142 33.59 -4.98 5.78
N LEU A 143 34.32 -5.38 4.74
CA LEU A 143 34.69 -6.76 4.47
C LEU A 143 36.20 -6.89 4.62
N LYS A 144 36.64 -7.82 5.48
CA LYS A 144 38.05 -8.09 5.67
C LYS A 144 38.51 -9.18 4.69
N PRO A 145 39.32 -8.87 3.67
CA PRO A 145 39.83 -9.88 2.76
C PRO A 145 40.75 -10.87 3.50
N PRO A 146 40.81 -12.13 3.07
CA PRO A 146 41.94 -13.00 3.39
C PRO A 146 43.30 -12.35 3.07
N VAL A 147 44.38 -12.86 3.67
CA VAL A 147 45.74 -12.42 3.29
C VAL A 147 46.08 -13.02 1.94
N GLY A 148 46.51 -12.20 0.98
CA GLY A 148 46.96 -12.67 -0.32
C GLY A 148 47.10 -11.56 -1.37
N TYR A 149 47.52 -11.97 -2.57
CA TYR A 149 47.53 -11.12 -3.75
C TYR A 149 46.17 -11.16 -4.45
N TYR A 150 45.68 -9.97 -4.83
CA TYR A 150 44.40 -9.76 -5.50
C TYR A 150 44.66 -9.02 -6.82
N ASN A 151 44.33 -9.65 -7.94
CA ASN A 151 44.47 -9.00 -9.25
C ASN A 151 43.38 -7.92 -9.40
N PRO A 152 43.75 -6.64 -9.60
CA PRO A 152 42.78 -5.54 -9.68
C PRO A 152 41.95 -5.53 -10.98
N ASN A 153 42.33 -6.34 -11.98
CA ASN A 153 41.68 -6.37 -13.29
C ASN A 153 40.58 -7.44 -13.42
N GLY A 154 40.03 -7.96 -12.32
CA GLY A 154 38.95 -8.93 -12.41
C GLY A 154 37.60 -8.31 -12.74
N ASP A 155 36.78 -9.08 -13.44
CA ASP A 155 35.41 -8.74 -13.86
C ASP A 155 34.41 -9.59 -13.06
N HIS A 156 33.54 -8.93 -12.28
CA HIS A 156 32.51 -9.62 -11.50
C HIS A 156 31.47 -10.35 -12.36
N ASN A 157 31.35 -10.00 -13.65
CA ASN A 157 30.43 -10.64 -14.58
C ASN A 157 31.03 -11.88 -15.23
N ASN A 158 32.34 -12.09 -15.10
CA ASN A 158 33.04 -13.20 -15.72
C ASN A 158 33.49 -14.20 -14.64
N PRO A 159 32.84 -15.38 -14.52
CA PRO A 159 33.19 -16.38 -13.51
C PRO A 159 34.63 -16.90 -13.64
N THR A 160 35.28 -16.70 -14.79
CA THR A 160 36.69 -17.07 -15.01
C THR A 160 37.68 -15.95 -14.67
N GLN A 161 37.19 -14.75 -14.34
CA GLN A 161 37.97 -13.55 -14.01
C GLN A 161 37.43 -12.83 -12.76
N LEU A 162 36.88 -13.55 -11.78
CA LEU A 162 36.39 -12.97 -10.49
C LEU A 162 37.50 -12.39 -9.59
N SER A 163 38.72 -12.28 -10.09
CA SER A 163 39.88 -11.87 -9.32
C SER A 163 39.69 -10.48 -8.68
N GLY A 164 40.08 -10.35 -7.40
CA GLY A 164 40.07 -9.05 -6.72
C GLY A 164 38.79 -8.64 -6.00
N TRP A 165 37.71 -9.43 -6.12
CA TRP A 165 36.49 -9.22 -5.32
C TRP A 165 36.52 -10.05 -4.05
N VAL A 166 35.93 -9.51 -2.98
CA VAL A 166 35.64 -10.23 -1.74
C VAL A 166 34.17 -10.02 -1.41
N TYR A 167 33.49 -11.07 -1.01
CA TYR A 167 32.08 -11.03 -0.69
C TYR A 167 31.80 -11.69 0.65
N ALA A 168 30.59 -11.48 1.14
CA ALA A 168 30.03 -12.28 2.20
C ALA A 168 28.60 -12.62 1.83
N ALA A 169 28.24 -13.89 2.03
CA ALA A 169 26.90 -14.35 1.77
C ALA A 169 25.99 -13.96 2.94
N ASP A 170 24.95 -13.18 2.65
CA ASP A 170 23.85 -12.93 3.57
C ASP A 170 22.55 -13.29 2.85
N SER A 171 21.89 -14.35 3.30
CA SER A 171 20.60 -14.78 2.73
C SER A 171 19.50 -13.74 2.91
N ASN A 172 19.68 -12.79 3.85
CA ASN A 172 18.76 -11.69 4.06
C ASN A 172 18.98 -10.54 3.08
N PHE A 173 20.08 -10.50 2.33
CA PHE A 173 20.34 -9.48 1.32
C PHE A 173 19.56 -9.78 0.02
N VAL A 174 18.24 -9.73 0.14
CA VAL A 174 17.27 -10.00 -0.92
C VAL A 174 16.21 -8.91 -0.97
N SER A 175 15.56 -8.74 -2.12
CA SER A 175 14.54 -7.70 -2.36
C SER A 175 13.38 -7.77 -1.35
N ASP A 176 13.02 -8.97 -0.89
CA ASP A 176 11.93 -9.23 0.07
C ASP A 176 12.19 -8.63 1.47
N ASN A 177 13.43 -8.30 1.81
CA ASN A 177 13.80 -7.71 3.10
C ASN A 177 14.09 -6.20 3.03
N ILE A 178 14.01 -5.61 1.83
CA ILE A 178 14.34 -4.19 1.61
C ILE A 178 13.04 -3.42 1.37
N LYS A 179 12.85 -2.33 2.13
CA LYS A 179 11.66 -1.46 2.05
C LYS A 179 11.46 -0.92 0.63
N ALA A 180 10.21 -0.90 0.17
CA ALA A 180 9.79 -0.37 -1.12
C ALA A 180 10.35 1.05 -1.34
N GLY A 181 10.83 1.32 -2.56
CA GLY A 181 11.42 2.60 -2.94
C GLY A 181 12.83 2.86 -2.36
N LYS A 182 13.42 1.91 -1.63
CA LYS A 182 14.83 1.94 -1.21
C LYS A 182 15.66 0.97 -2.06
N SER A 183 16.96 1.22 -2.15
CA SER A 183 17.93 0.33 -2.79
C SER A 183 19.15 0.22 -1.86
N ILE A 184 19.63 -1.00 -1.66
CA ILE A 184 20.86 -1.29 -0.91
C ILE A 184 21.80 -1.99 -1.89
N PHE A 185 22.91 -1.33 -2.23
CA PHE A 185 23.92 -1.77 -3.22
C PHE A 185 23.33 -2.28 -4.55
N GLY A 186 22.30 -1.62 -5.07
CA GLY A 186 21.67 -1.97 -6.35
C GLY A 186 20.54 -3.01 -6.25
N VAL A 187 20.34 -3.65 -5.10
CA VAL A 187 19.16 -4.50 -4.86
C VAL A 187 17.99 -3.60 -4.47
N SER A 188 17.05 -3.44 -5.40
CA SER A 188 15.82 -2.67 -5.16
C SER A 188 14.89 -3.40 -4.19
N GLY A 189 14.28 -2.64 -3.27
CA GLY A 189 13.26 -3.14 -2.36
C GLY A 189 11.97 -3.53 -3.08
N LYS A 190 11.36 -4.62 -2.63
CA LYS A 190 10.12 -5.14 -3.20
C LYS A 190 8.95 -4.21 -2.90
N SER A 191 8.09 -3.98 -3.89
CA SER A 191 6.95 -3.06 -3.77
C SER A 191 5.94 -3.43 -2.67
N SER A 192 5.87 -4.70 -2.28
CA SER A 192 5.01 -5.17 -1.20
C SER A 192 5.60 -5.01 0.20
N VAL A 193 6.87 -4.61 0.34
CA VAL A 193 7.53 -4.42 1.64
C VAL A 193 7.37 -2.95 2.03
N VAL A 194 6.26 -2.65 2.71
CA VAL A 194 5.90 -1.29 3.11
C VAL A 194 5.87 -1.15 4.63
N ASP A 195 6.03 0.08 5.08
CA ASP A 195 5.81 0.43 6.47
C ASP A 195 4.32 0.61 6.72
N THR A 196 3.83 0.02 7.81
CA THR A 196 2.40 0.01 8.15
C THR A 196 2.13 0.70 9.48
N ALA A 197 3.12 1.39 10.05
CA ALA A 197 3.01 2.05 11.35
C ALA A 197 2.00 3.22 11.35
N ASP A 198 1.73 3.82 10.19
CA ASP A 198 0.77 4.91 9.99
C ASP A 198 -0.66 4.42 9.71
N ALA A 199 -0.87 3.12 9.52
CA ALA A 199 -2.19 2.56 9.29
C ALA A 199 -3.08 2.64 10.56
N THR A 200 -4.35 2.97 10.40
CA THR A 200 -5.29 3.22 11.53
C THR A 200 -6.51 2.30 11.55
N ALA A 201 -6.59 1.32 10.63
CA ALA A 201 -7.73 0.44 10.53
C ALA A 201 -7.88 -0.45 11.77
N THR A 202 -9.10 -0.54 12.32
CA THR A 202 -9.44 -1.51 13.37
C THR A 202 -10.28 -2.65 12.78
N ALA A 203 -10.43 -3.77 13.50
CA ALA A 203 -11.27 -4.87 13.03
C ALA A 203 -12.71 -4.44 12.69
N PRO A 204 -13.39 -3.56 13.47
CA PRO A 204 -14.67 -2.98 13.09
C PRO A 204 -14.69 -2.10 11.82
N ASN A 205 -13.53 -1.63 11.33
CA ASN A 205 -13.44 -0.85 10.08
C ASN A 205 -13.31 -1.73 8.83
N ILE A 206 -13.03 -3.03 8.98
CA ILE A 206 -12.72 -3.93 7.88
C ILE A 206 -13.85 -4.96 7.73
N LEU A 207 -14.30 -5.18 6.49
CA LEU A 207 -15.34 -6.16 6.18
C LEU A 207 -14.96 -7.57 6.66
N SER A 208 -15.92 -8.28 7.23
CA SER A 208 -15.74 -9.67 7.65
C SER A 208 -15.19 -10.54 6.51
N GLY A 209 -14.13 -11.30 6.79
CA GLY A 209 -13.41 -12.11 5.82
C GLY A 209 -12.24 -11.41 5.12
N ASN A 210 -12.18 -10.07 5.17
CA ASN A 210 -11.04 -9.30 4.68
C ASN A 210 -10.02 -9.05 5.78
N THR A 211 -8.78 -8.78 5.39
CA THR A 211 -7.67 -8.50 6.33
C THR A 211 -6.91 -7.26 5.91
N ALA A 212 -6.31 -6.56 6.88
CA ALA A 212 -5.35 -5.48 6.65
C ALA A 212 -4.13 -5.66 7.55
N TYR A 213 -3.01 -5.01 7.22
CA TYR A 213 -1.84 -4.94 8.11
C TYR A 213 -1.77 -3.56 8.76
N VAL A 214 -1.59 -3.53 10.08
CA VAL A 214 -1.48 -2.31 10.88
C VAL A 214 -0.37 -2.47 11.91
N ASN A 215 0.63 -1.60 11.85
CA ASN A 215 1.84 -1.67 12.67
C ASN A 215 2.46 -3.09 12.69
N GLY A 216 2.58 -3.70 11.51
CA GLY A 216 3.10 -5.06 11.31
C GLY A 216 2.12 -6.20 11.64
N ASN A 217 0.98 -5.92 12.29
CA ASN A 217 0.02 -6.95 12.69
C ASN A 217 -1.06 -7.15 11.64
N LYS A 218 -1.36 -8.42 11.32
CA LYS A 218 -2.50 -8.78 10.47
C LYS A 218 -3.80 -8.68 11.28
N ILE A 219 -4.66 -7.74 10.92
CA ILE A 219 -5.99 -7.55 11.49
C ILE A 219 -7.02 -8.19 10.57
N THR A 220 -7.88 -9.05 11.14
CA THR A 220 -9.04 -9.63 10.43
C THR A 220 -10.28 -8.78 10.71
N GLY A 221 -11.00 -8.42 9.66
CA GLY A 221 -12.21 -7.63 9.77
C GLY A 221 -13.36 -8.36 10.44
N ILE A 222 -14.18 -7.61 11.17
CA ILE A 222 -15.42 -8.09 11.80
C ILE A 222 -16.63 -7.24 11.42
N MET A 223 -16.49 -6.26 10.52
CA MET A 223 -17.62 -5.47 10.05
C MET A 223 -18.61 -6.37 9.31
N PRO A 224 -19.89 -6.45 9.71
CA PRO A 224 -20.88 -7.25 9.00
C PRO A 224 -21.08 -6.76 7.57
N ASN A 225 -21.25 -7.70 6.64
CA ASN A 225 -21.70 -7.41 5.29
C ASN A 225 -23.23 -7.44 5.24
N ASN A 226 -23.87 -6.27 5.12
CA ASN A 226 -25.32 -6.15 5.05
C ASN A 226 -25.84 -6.09 3.59
N ASP A 227 -25.03 -6.44 2.59
CA ASP A 227 -25.39 -6.33 1.18
C ASP A 227 -26.23 -7.51 0.64
N THR A 228 -26.29 -8.62 1.36
CA THR A 228 -26.91 -9.87 0.88
C THR A 228 -28.41 -10.01 1.19
N ARG A 229 -29.03 -9.00 1.82
CA ARG A 229 -30.46 -9.02 2.17
C ARG A 229 -31.18 -7.80 1.61
N ALA A 230 -32.30 -8.03 0.95
CA ALA A 230 -33.09 -7.00 0.28
C ALA A 230 -33.65 -5.92 1.23
N ASN A 231 -33.83 -6.23 2.53
CA ASN A 231 -34.34 -5.28 3.52
C ASN A 231 -33.80 -5.60 4.92
N TRP A 232 -33.16 -4.63 5.57
CA TRP A 232 -32.76 -4.73 6.98
C TRP A 232 -33.71 -3.95 7.86
N ALA A 233 -34.20 -4.57 8.93
CA ALA A 233 -34.93 -3.84 9.95
C ALA A 233 -34.02 -2.76 10.56
N ALA A 234 -34.55 -1.55 10.68
CA ALA A 234 -33.88 -0.47 11.37
C ALA A 234 -33.48 -0.92 12.78
N LYS A 235 -32.27 -0.57 13.21
CA LYS A 235 -31.82 -0.75 14.59
C LYS A 235 -32.67 0.10 15.55
N ASP A 236 -33.07 1.27 15.07
CA ASP A 236 -33.88 2.20 15.82
C ASP A 236 -34.73 3.04 14.87
N VAL A 237 -35.91 3.45 15.34
CA VAL A 237 -36.87 4.27 14.61
C VAL A 237 -37.26 5.43 15.50
N TYR A 238 -36.99 6.65 15.06
CA TYR A 238 -37.25 7.86 15.82
C TYR A 238 -38.02 8.87 14.96
N THR A 239 -39.05 9.49 15.52
CA THR A 239 -39.85 10.50 14.82
C THR A 239 -39.79 11.84 15.54
N SER A 240 -39.46 12.90 14.82
CA SER A 240 -39.41 14.26 15.38
C SER A 240 -39.68 15.31 14.31
N GLY A 241 -40.55 16.27 14.60
CA GLY A 241 -40.82 17.40 13.71
C GLY A 241 -41.33 17.02 12.31
N GLY A 242 -42.04 15.90 12.18
CA GLY A 242 -42.51 15.37 10.89
C GLY A 242 -41.49 14.54 10.11
N THR A 243 -40.29 14.34 10.64
CA THR A 243 -39.24 13.49 10.04
C THR A 243 -39.21 12.12 10.69
N VAL A 244 -39.08 11.07 9.88
CA VAL A 244 -38.78 9.71 10.34
C VAL A 244 -37.29 9.44 10.14
N TYR A 245 -36.60 9.10 11.23
CA TYR A 245 -35.20 8.68 11.24
C TYR A 245 -35.15 7.15 11.37
N LEU A 246 -34.42 6.50 10.46
CA LEU A 246 -34.14 5.07 10.51
C LEU A 246 -32.65 4.88 10.77
N LYS A 247 -32.29 4.32 11.94
CA LYS A 247 -30.90 4.01 12.26
C LYS A 247 -30.53 2.66 11.67
N PRO A 248 -29.52 2.55 10.79
CA PRO A 248 -29.05 1.26 10.30
C PRO A 248 -28.40 0.43 11.41
N GLN A 249 -28.34 -0.89 11.21
CA GLN A 249 -27.43 -1.74 11.98
C GLN A 249 -25.97 -1.36 11.63
N PRO A 250 -24.98 -1.58 12.52
CA PRO A 250 -23.57 -1.45 12.13
C PRO A 250 -23.23 -2.43 11.00
N GLY A 251 -22.48 -1.97 10.00
CA GLY A 251 -22.05 -2.81 8.88
C GLY A 251 -21.92 -2.01 7.59
N CYS A 252 -21.46 -2.67 6.52
CA CYS A 252 -21.43 -2.04 5.20
C CYS A 252 -22.78 -2.22 4.49
N TYR A 253 -23.25 -1.13 3.86
CA TYR A 253 -24.42 -1.10 3.00
C TYR A 253 -23.95 -0.59 1.64
N ASN A 254 -24.09 -1.39 0.58
CA ASN A 254 -23.65 -0.97 -0.74
C ASN A 254 -24.85 -0.43 -1.53
N PRO A 255 -24.90 0.87 -1.85
CA PRO A 255 -26.01 1.44 -2.61
C PRO A 255 -26.00 1.07 -4.10
N GLY A 256 -25.06 0.25 -4.56
CA GLY A 256 -24.86 -0.05 -5.99
C GLY A 256 -24.52 -1.51 -6.32
N GLY A 257 -24.82 -2.47 -5.43
CA GLY A 257 -24.63 -3.89 -5.71
C GLY A 257 -25.61 -4.38 -6.78
N SER A 258 -25.16 -4.42 -8.05
CA SER A 258 -25.84 -5.16 -9.10
C SER A 258 -25.90 -6.64 -8.72
N SER A 259 -27.09 -7.12 -8.38
CA SER A 259 -27.37 -8.54 -8.60
C SER A 259 -27.17 -8.82 -10.10
N SER A 260 -26.68 -10.01 -10.43
CA SER A 260 -26.58 -10.54 -11.81
C SER A 260 -27.90 -10.50 -12.59
N ASP A 261 -28.98 -10.16 -11.90
CA ASP A 261 -30.38 -10.23 -12.22
C ASP A 261 -30.95 -8.84 -12.54
N GLY A 262 -30.15 -7.76 -12.43
CA GLY A 262 -30.57 -6.38 -12.67
C GLY A 262 -31.54 -5.81 -11.63
N SER A 263 -31.77 -6.52 -10.53
CA SER A 263 -32.64 -6.11 -9.42
C SER A 263 -31.79 -5.69 -8.22
N SER A 264 -31.20 -4.50 -8.30
CA SER A 264 -30.39 -3.92 -7.22
C SER A 264 -31.30 -3.25 -6.19
N ILE A 265 -31.75 -4.04 -5.21
CA ILE A 265 -32.47 -3.57 -4.01
C ILE A 265 -31.71 -3.92 -2.73
N GLY A 266 -30.38 -3.97 -2.79
CA GLY A 266 -29.52 -4.11 -1.61
C GLY A 266 -29.39 -2.78 -0.86
N GLY A 267 -29.36 -2.84 0.47
CA GLY A 267 -29.03 -1.67 1.30
C GLY A 267 -30.20 -0.87 1.89
N TRP A 268 -31.45 -1.26 1.60
CA TRP A 268 -32.61 -0.60 2.21
C TRP A 268 -32.75 -0.94 3.70
N VAL A 269 -32.99 0.09 4.49
CA VAL A 269 -33.35 -0.01 5.91
C VAL A 269 -34.84 0.27 6.03
N SER A 270 -35.60 -0.64 6.64
CA SER A 270 -37.05 -0.55 6.75
C SER A 270 -37.54 -0.59 8.19
N ALA A 271 -38.70 0.01 8.40
CA ALA A 271 -39.47 -0.12 9.63
C ALA A 271 -40.90 -0.47 9.24
N TYR A 272 -41.42 -1.58 9.77
CA TYR A 272 -42.80 -1.99 9.52
C TYR A 272 -43.76 -1.18 10.38
N SER A 273 -44.76 -0.57 9.74
CA SER A 273 -45.88 0.08 10.43
C SER A 273 -47.18 -0.47 9.89
N SER A 274 -47.88 -1.27 10.70
CA SER A 274 -49.21 -1.80 10.36
C SER A 274 -50.25 -0.70 10.18
N GLY A 275 -50.00 0.49 10.74
CA GLY A 275 -50.87 1.65 10.59
C GLY A 275 -50.68 2.43 9.29
N LEU A 276 -49.62 2.16 8.50
CA LEU A 276 -49.31 2.88 7.27
C LEU A 276 -50.01 2.24 6.06
N PHE A 277 -51.32 2.43 5.97
CA PHE A 277 -52.13 2.09 4.79
C PHE A 277 -53.16 3.18 4.51
N SER A 278 -53.68 3.23 3.28
CA SER A 278 -54.53 4.31 2.79
C SER A 278 -55.77 4.57 3.66
N GLY A 279 -56.41 3.52 4.18
CA GLY A 279 -57.59 3.62 5.06
C GLY A 279 -57.35 4.26 6.43
N ASN A 280 -56.10 4.41 6.88
CA ASN A 280 -55.75 5.10 8.13
C ASN A 280 -55.30 6.55 7.91
N ILE A 281 -55.19 6.99 6.66
CA ILE A 281 -54.72 8.31 6.28
C ILE A 281 -55.91 9.06 5.70
N LEU A 282 -56.15 10.28 6.20
CA LEU A 282 -57.26 11.12 5.73
C LEU A 282 -57.17 11.40 4.24
N SER A 283 -58.32 11.38 3.57
CA SER A 283 -58.46 11.72 2.16
C SER A 283 -57.87 13.10 1.89
N GLY A 284 -57.04 13.21 0.84
CA GLY A 284 -56.29 14.42 0.52
C GLY A 284 -54.97 14.60 1.28
N LYS A 285 -54.58 13.66 2.15
CA LYS A 285 -53.25 13.59 2.77
C LYS A 285 -52.42 12.43 2.17
N SER A 286 -51.10 12.52 2.30
CA SER A 286 -50.16 11.45 1.92
C SER A 286 -49.06 11.35 2.97
N ILE A 287 -48.72 10.11 3.36
CA ILE A 287 -47.61 9.82 4.27
C ILE A 287 -46.67 8.86 3.53
N PHE A 288 -45.44 9.30 3.24
CA PHE A 288 -44.43 8.53 2.50
C PHE A 288 -44.92 7.92 1.18
N GLY A 289 -45.79 8.63 0.45
CA GLY A 289 -46.34 8.17 -0.84
C GLY A 289 -47.61 7.33 -0.73
N VAL A 290 -48.02 6.93 0.48
CA VAL A 290 -49.31 6.29 0.71
C VAL A 290 -50.40 7.36 0.76
N VAL A 291 -51.21 7.44 -0.29
CA VAL A 291 -52.33 8.39 -0.40
C VAL A 291 -53.50 7.92 0.45
N GLY A 292 -54.06 8.82 1.25
CA GLY A 292 -55.17 8.53 2.15
C GLY A 292 -56.53 8.37 1.47
N THR A 293 -57.33 7.45 1.99
CA THR A 293 -58.72 7.19 1.58
C THR A 293 -59.71 7.29 2.73
N ALA A 294 -59.25 7.53 3.97
CA ALA A 294 -60.14 7.69 5.12
C ALA A 294 -60.95 8.98 4.96
N ILE A 295 -62.27 8.88 4.99
CA ILE A 295 -63.15 10.05 4.98
C ILE A 295 -63.38 10.46 6.44
N GLU A 296 -63.19 11.74 6.74
CA GLU A 296 -63.41 12.27 8.08
C GLU A 296 -64.93 12.32 8.38
N GLY A 297 -65.37 11.56 9.40
CA GLY A 297 -66.78 11.51 9.83
C GLY A 297 -67.70 10.59 9.02
N LYS A 298 -68.99 10.51 9.41
CA LYS A 298 -70.05 9.80 8.67
C LYS A 298 -70.53 10.64 7.49
N ARG A 299 -70.79 10.03 6.32
CA ARG A 299 -71.30 10.75 5.14
C ARG A 299 -72.72 11.25 5.37
N TRP A 300 -73.07 12.41 4.81
CA TRP A 300 -74.44 12.92 4.80
C TRP A 300 -74.75 13.66 3.50
N ALA A 301 -76.02 13.73 3.14
CA ALA A 301 -76.53 14.48 1.99
C ALA A 301 -77.92 15.05 2.33
N SER A 302 -78.27 16.18 1.73
CA SER A 302 -79.59 16.80 1.89
C SER A 302 -80.05 17.46 0.61
N GLY A 303 -81.35 17.65 0.46
CA GLY A 303 -81.91 18.37 -0.67
C GLY A 303 -83.42 18.52 -0.60
N THR A 304 -84.04 18.85 -1.73
CA THR A 304 -85.49 18.91 -1.88
C THR A 304 -85.91 18.04 -3.07
N VAL A 305 -86.99 17.29 -2.94
CA VAL A 305 -87.50 16.34 -3.95
C VAL A 305 -89.02 16.50 -4.13
N ASN A 306 -89.50 16.30 -5.35
CA ASN A 306 -90.93 16.35 -5.67
C ASN A 306 -91.63 15.08 -5.17
N ILE A 307 -92.81 15.25 -4.59
CA ILE A 307 -93.69 14.15 -4.21
C ILE A 307 -94.19 13.45 -5.47
N GLN A 308 -94.20 12.13 -5.45
CA GLN A 308 -94.72 11.29 -6.52
C GLN A 308 -96.05 10.63 -6.09
N PRO A 309 -97.07 10.58 -6.97
CA PRO A 309 -98.37 9.99 -6.64
C PRO A 309 -98.35 8.46 -6.63
N GLY A 310 -99.23 7.85 -5.83
CA GLY A 310 -99.74 6.50 -6.09
C GLY A 310 -98.78 5.32 -5.86
N GLY A 311 -98.00 5.29 -4.78
CA GLY A 311 -97.20 4.13 -4.40
C GLY A 311 -97.89 3.21 -3.39
N THR A 312 -97.83 1.88 -3.56
CA THR A 312 -98.33 0.91 -2.57
C THR A 312 -97.23 0.55 -1.58
N PHE A 313 -97.45 0.83 -0.29
CA PHE A 313 -96.52 0.57 0.81
C PHE A 313 -97.13 -0.40 1.81
N ILE A 314 -96.28 -1.19 2.46
CA ILE A 314 -96.72 -2.22 3.41
C ILE A 314 -96.48 -1.70 4.82
N THR A 315 -97.52 -1.64 5.64
CA THR A 315 -97.39 -1.27 7.06
C THR A 315 -96.66 -2.36 7.86
N SER A 316 -96.17 -2.05 9.05
CA SER A 316 -95.61 -3.03 9.99
C SER A 316 -96.55 -4.20 10.27
N SER A 317 -97.87 -3.95 10.31
CA SER A 317 -98.94 -4.94 10.44
C SER A 317 -99.23 -5.76 9.18
N GLY A 318 -98.55 -5.49 8.06
CA GLY A 318 -98.68 -6.24 6.80
C GLY A 318 -99.80 -5.75 5.89
N LEU A 319 -100.44 -4.62 6.20
CA LEU A 319 -101.49 -4.03 5.37
C LEU A 319 -100.90 -3.24 4.20
N SER A 320 -101.45 -3.41 3.00
CA SER A 320 -101.12 -2.59 1.84
C SER A 320 -101.86 -1.26 1.91
N VAL A 321 -101.11 -0.16 1.89
CA VAL A 321 -101.60 1.22 1.95
C VAL A 321 -101.04 2.00 0.77
N THR A 322 -101.91 2.62 -0.01
CA THR A 322 -101.48 3.57 -1.04
C THR A 322 -101.11 4.90 -0.38
N SER A 323 -99.91 5.39 -0.66
CA SER A 323 -99.40 6.68 -0.18
C SER A 323 -98.67 7.41 -1.30
N VAL A 324 -98.62 8.73 -1.19
CA VAL A 324 -97.62 9.51 -1.93
C VAL A 324 -96.23 9.24 -1.35
N PHE A 325 -95.17 9.46 -2.14
CA PHE A 325 -93.80 9.13 -1.73
C PHE A 325 -92.77 10.12 -2.27
N VAL A 326 -91.58 10.06 -1.69
CA VAL A 326 -90.38 10.68 -2.25
C VAL A 326 -89.43 9.61 -2.75
N GLU A 327 -88.76 9.87 -3.86
CA GLU A 327 -87.69 9.03 -4.39
C GLU A 327 -86.47 9.89 -4.67
N VAL A 328 -85.40 9.64 -3.91
CA VAL A 328 -84.11 10.30 -4.05
C VAL A 328 -83.14 9.30 -4.66
N SER A 329 -82.44 9.70 -5.72
CA SER A 329 -81.39 8.92 -6.38
C SER A 329 -80.08 9.71 -6.44
N GLY A 330 -78.97 9.03 -6.72
CA GLY A 330 -77.64 9.64 -6.80
C GLY A 330 -76.88 9.74 -5.48
N LEU A 331 -77.34 9.07 -4.42
CA LEU A 331 -76.52 8.88 -3.22
C LEU A 331 -75.33 7.95 -3.55
N ASN A 332 -74.22 8.11 -2.82
CA ASN A 332 -73.06 7.22 -2.90
C ASN A 332 -72.83 6.44 -1.58
N PHE A 333 -73.79 6.50 -0.66
CA PHE A 333 -73.81 5.82 0.63
C PHE A 333 -75.21 5.30 0.91
N LYS A 334 -75.33 4.22 1.70
CA LYS A 334 -76.62 3.77 2.22
C LYS A 334 -76.93 4.58 3.48
N PRO A 335 -78.02 5.34 3.52
CA PRO A 335 -78.38 6.04 4.74
C PRO A 335 -78.71 5.06 5.87
N SER A 336 -78.22 5.31 7.09
CA SER A 336 -78.73 4.73 8.33
C SER A 336 -79.80 5.59 8.98
N ILE A 337 -79.81 6.90 8.75
CA ILE A 337 -80.86 7.81 9.20
C ILE A 337 -81.32 8.66 8.03
N ILE A 338 -82.63 8.72 7.77
CA ILE A 338 -83.22 9.66 6.80
C ILE A 338 -84.33 10.42 7.51
N ILE A 339 -84.39 11.72 7.30
CA ILE A 339 -85.49 12.57 7.75
C ILE A 339 -86.03 13.33 6.54
N THR A 340 -87.33 13.23 6.28
CA THR A 340 -88.02 14.00 5.22
C THR A 340 -89.11 14.88 5.82
N TRP A 341 -89.31 16.10 5.32
CA TRP A 341 -90.35 17.03 5.79
C TRP A 341 -90.82 17.96 4.66
N PRO A 342 -92.04 18.50 4.68
CA PRO A 342 -92.53 19.41 3.64
C PRO A 342 -91.65 20.65 3.44
N TYR A 343 -91.55 21.12 2.19
CA TYR A 343 -90.63 22.20 1.80
C TYR A 343 -90.86 23.57 2.50
N LYS A 344 -92.11 23.89 2.90
CA LYS A 344 -92.52 25.25 3.33
C LYS A 344 -93.37 25.35 4.60
N CYS A 345 -93.58 24.27 5.36
CA CYS A 345 -94.38 24.34 6.59
C CYS A 345 -93.63 23.82 7.81
N ASN A 346 -94.20 24.09 8.99
CA ASN A 346 -93.74 23.60 10.29
C ASN A 346 -93.43 22.09 10.19
N PRO A 347 -92.34 21.58 10.79
CA PRO A 347 -91.90 20.18 10.68
C PRO A 347 -92.77 19.26 11.55
N THR A 348 -94.08 19.52 11.57
CA THR A 348 -95.03 18.66 12.26
C THR A 348 -95.24 17.37 11.51
N ASN A 349 -94.96 17.32 10.20
CA ASN A 349 -95.15 16.14 9.35
C ASN A 349 -93.80 15.69 8.79
N PHE A 350 -93.17 14.68 9.39
CA PHE A 350 -91.92 14.13 8.89
C PHE A 350 -91.99 12.60 8.72
N THR A 351 -91.11 12.08 7.87
CA THR A 351 -90.83 10.64 7.81
C THR A 351 -89.42 10.43 8.30
N ILE A 352 -89.24 9.57 9.30
CA ILE A 352 -87.90 9.17 9.78
C ILE A 352 -87.70 7.70 9.49
N TYR A 353 -86.63 7.40 8.77
CA TYR A 353 -86.07 6.07 8.66
C TYR A 353 -84.82 5.96 9.54
N ASN A 354 -84.73 4.86 10.28
CA ASN A 354 -83.55 4.46 11.04
C ASN A 354 -83.25 2.99 10.72
N SER A 355 -82.04 2.67 10.26
CA SER A 355 -81.70 1.31 9.83
C SER A 355 -81.67 0.28 10.96
N ASN A 356 -81.64 0.71 12.23
CA ASN A 356 -81.67 -0.20 13.38
C ASN A 356 -83.06 -0.81 13.62
N ASP A 357 -84.10 -0.18 13.09
CA ASP A 357 -85.46 -0.72 13.09
C ASP A 357 -85.79 -1.09 11.64
N GLU A 358 -86.14 -2.34 11.32
CA GLU A 358 -86.61 -2.74 9.97
C GLU A 358 -88.00 -2.12 9.61
N SER A 359 -88.37 -1.04 10.31
CA SER A 359 -89.57 -0.24 10.12
C SER A 359 -89.24 1.26 10.20
N TYR A 360 -90.01 2.09 9.50
CA TYR A 360 -89.87 3.55 9.55
C TYR A 360 -91.20 4.24 9.86
N LEU A 361 -91.14 5.38 10.54
CA LEU A 361 -92.30 6.16 10.96
C LEU A 361 -92.81 7.01 9.79
N GLY A 362 -93.99 6.70 9.28
CA GLY A 362 -94.72 7.49 8.31
C GLY A 362 -95.98 8.15 8.90
N VAL A 363 -96.01 9.47 8.76
CA VAL A 363 -97.08 10.46 8.98
C VAL A 363 -97.62 10.66 10.42
N PRO A 364 -97.59 11.90 10.94
CA PRO A 364 -98.21 12.28 12.19
C PRO A 364 -99.52 13.06 11.99
N LEU A 365 -100.41 12.91 12.96
CA LEU A 365 -101.30 13.99 13.37
C LEU A 365 -101.27 14.04 14.89
N ILE A 366 -100.98 15.24 15.39
CA ILE A 366 -101.21 15.75 16.74
C ILE A 366 -100.08 15.50 17.74
N MET A 367 -99.63 16.62 18.30
CA MET A 367 -98.77 16.80 19.45
C MET A 367 -98.88 15.63 20.44
N THR A 368 -97.82 14.83 20.55
CA THR A 368 -97.13 14.44 21.79
C THR A 368 -96.02 13.47 21.35
N ILE A 369 -94.87 13.54 22.02
CA ILE A 369 -93.80 12.53 22.03
C ILE A 369 -92.77 12.72 20.88
N ALA A 370 -91.63 13.42 20.98
CA ALA A 370 -90.63 13.51 22.06
C ALA A 370 -90.65 12.28 22.98
N THR A 371 -89.84 11.25 22.69
CA THR A 371 -89.63 10.00 23.47
C THR A 371 -90.51 8.79 23.14
N GLN A 372 -90.35 8.17 21.97
CA GLN A 372 -90.72 6.75 21.79
C GLN A 372 -89.67 6.04 20.91
N LEU A 373 -88.41 6.21 21.30
CA LEU A 373 -87.46 5.12 21.23
C LEU A 373 -87.81 4.22 22.42
N THR A 374 -87.95 2.92 22.21
CA THR A 374 -88.54 1.90 23.10
C THR A 374 -90.05 1.79 23.12
N TYR A 375 -90.45 0.53 23.03
CA TYR A 375 -91.74 -0.08 23.34
C TYR A 375 -92.61 -0.49 22.15
N ASN A 376 -92.64 -1.81 21.97
CA ASN A 376 -93.62 -2.59 21.22
C ASN A 376 -95.05 -2.10 21.54
N TYR A 377 -95.94 -2.28 20.54
CA TYR A 377 -97.41 -2.22 20.63
C TYR A 377 -98.09 -0.93 20.15
N ILE A 378 -98.32 -0.80 18.83
CA ILE A 378 -99.52 -0.13 18.31
C ILE A 378 -100.01 -0.93 17.09
N ASP A 379 -100.96 -1.83 17.35
CA ASP A 379 -101.73 -2.55 16.34
C ASP A 379 -103.21 -2.29 16.65
N THR A 380 -103.75 -1.18 16.15
CA THR A 380 -105.21 -0.95 16.10
C THR A 380 -105.60 -0.37 14.75
N PRO A 381 -106.59 -0.93 14.02
CA PRO A 381 -106.76 -0.65 12.59
C PRO A 381 -107.65 0.56 12.25
N THR A 382 -108.12 1.33 13.22
CA THR A 382 -109.12 2.36 12.96
C THR A 382 -108.85 3.63 13.77
N ASN A 383 -108.47 4.69 13.05
CA ASN A 383 -108.24 6.07 13.49
C ASN A 383 -106.90 6.40 14.23
N SER A 384 -105.97 6.95 13.45
CA SER A 384 -105.14 8.11 13.80
C SER A 384 -104.10 8.00 14.93
N ALA A 385 -102.99 7.29 14.69
CA ALA A 385 -101.68 7.57 15.29
C ALA A 385 -100.58 6.85 14.47
N GLY A 386 -99.45 7.52 14.18
CA GLY A 386 -98.25 7.09 13.41
C GLY A 386 -98.27 5.71 12.70
N ARG A 387 -98.15 5.67 11.37
CA ARG A 387 -98.04 4.40 10.64
C ARG A 387 -96.59 3.97 10.54
N HIS A 388 -96.26 2.81 11.10
CA HIS A 388 -94.98 2.17 10.86
C HIS A 388 -95.07 1.43 9.53
N PHE A 389 -94.07 1.59 8.67
CA PHE A 389 -94.01 0.91 7.38
C PHE A 389 -92.81 -0.03 7.34
N ARG A 390 -92.95 -1.16 6.64
CA ARG A 390 -91.86 -2.09 6.37
C ARG A 390 -91.02 -1.57 5.21
N LEU A 391 -89.71 -1.79 5.27
CA LEU A 391 -88.81 -1.54 4.14
C LEU A 391 -88.89 -2.69 3.12
N THR A 392 -90.07 -2.87 2.51
CA THR A 392 -90.33 -3.93 1.54
C THR A 392 -91.34 -3.49 0.48
N GLY A 393 -91.42 -4.23 -0.62
CA GLY A 393 -92.22 -3.85 -1.77
C GLY A 393 -91.71 -2.56 -2.41
N ASN A 394 -92.52 -1.50 -2.38
CA ASN A 394 -92.22 -0.24 -3.05
C ASN A 394 -91.34 0.71 -2.20
N ALA A 395 -91.05 0.40 -0.94
CA ALA A 395 -90.09 1.17 -0.13
C ALA A 395 -88.70 0.55 -0.17
N TYR A 396 -87.66 1.38 -0.33
CA TYR A 396 -86.28 0.93 -0.27
C TYR A 396 -85.35 2.02 0.27
N VAL A 397 -84.25 1.58 0.89
CA VAL A 397 -83.09 2.41 1.23
C VAL A 397 -81.87 1.66 0.75
N ALA A 398 -81.17 2.23 -0.23
CA ALA A 398 -80.04 1.61 -0.94
C ALA A 398 -78.84 2.57 -1.02
N ASN A 399 -77.69 2.05 -1.44
CA ASN A 399 -76.46 2.84 -1.57
C ASN A 399 -76.57 3.96 -2.63
N THR A 400 -77.59 3.87 -3.50
CA THR A 400 -77.84 4.77 -4.62
C THR A 400 -78.99 5.76 -4.37
N GLY A 401 -79.73 5.62 -3.27
CA GLY A 401 -80.97 6.38 -3.07
C GLY A 401 -81.94 5.77 -2.07
N PHE A 402 -83.10 6.40 -1.90
CA PHE A 402 -84.19 5.88 -1.09
C PHE A 402 -85.55 6.24 -1.67
N LYS A 403 -86.53 5.38 -1.39
CA LYS A 403 -87.95 5.61 -1.66
C LYS A 403 -88.75 5.36 -0.39
N LEU A 404 -89.38 6.42 0.12
CA LEU A 404 -90.16 6.37 1.36
C LEU A 404 -91.52 7.06 1.13
N PRO A 405 -92.62 6.48 1.63
CA PRO A 405 -93.91 7.15 1.66
C PRO A 405 -93.81 8.36 2.58
N VAL A 406 -94.47 9.43 2.17
CA VAL A 406 -94.51 10.68 2.92
C VAL A 406 -95.96 11.15 3.02
N PHE A 407 -96.19 12.18 3.84
CA PHE A 407 -97.50 12.80 3.95
C PHE A 407 -97.86 13.57 2.67
N ASP A 408 -99.10 13.38 2.20
CA ASP A 408 -99.75 14.18 1.17
C ASP A 408 -100.18 15.52 1.78
N GLY A 409 -99.33 16.53 1.65
CA GLY A 409 -99.58 17.88 2.16
C GLY A 409 -100.07 18.82 1.06
N LEU A 410 -100.35 20.08 1.43
CA LEU A 410 -100.69 21.16 0.50
C LEU A 410 -99.55 21.56 -0.48
N TYR A 411 -98.43 20.83 -0.50
CA TYR A 411 -97.21 21.15 -1.24
C TYR A 411 -96.70 19.94 -2.00
N ASP A 412 -96.16 20.19 -3.19
CA ASP A 412 -95.63 19.22 -4.14
C ASP A 412 -94.20 18.74 -3.82
N ARG A 413 -93.57 19.20 -2.73
CA ARG A 413 -92.15 18.99 -2.43
C ARG A 413 -91.84 18.72 -0.95
N HIS A 414 -90.84 17.87 -0.71
CA HIS A 414 -90.24 17.61 0.60
C HIS A 414 -88.75 17.95 0.62
N ASN A 415 -88.28 18.52 1.72
CA ASN A 415 -86.88 18.51 2.12
C ASN A 415 -86.50 17.13 2.65
N TRP A 416 -85.22 16.78 2.50
CA TRP A 416 -84.68 15.55 3.06
C TRP A 416 -83.24 15.75 3.53
N ILE A 417 -82.85 15.01 4.56
CA ILE A 417 -81.46 14.78 4.96
C ILE A 417 -81.26 13.29 5.20
N ALA A 418 -80.12 12.78 4.77
CA ALA A 418 -79.72 11.39 4.89
C ALA A 418 -78.31 11.34 5.50
N TYR A 419 -78.13 10.50 6.51
CA TYR A 419 -76.86 10.24 7.17
C TYR A 419 -76.50 8.77 7.01
N GLU A 420 -75.22 8.49 6.78
CA GLU A 420 -74.65 7.14 6.75
C GLU A 420 -74.70 6.42 8.10
#